data_AF-A0A2M7BBN8-F1
#
_entry.id   AF-A0A2M7BBN8-F1
#
_cell.length_a   1.000
_cell.length_b   1.000
_cell.length_c   1.000
_cell.angle_alpha   90.00
_cell.angle_beta   90.00
_cell.angle_gamma   90.00
#
_symmetry.space_group_name_H-M   'P 1'
#
loop_
_entity.id
_entity.type
_entity.pdbx_description
1 polymer ?
#
loop_
_entity_poly.entity_id
_entity_poly.type
_entity_poly.pdbx_seq_one_letter_code
_entity_poly.pdbx_strand_id
1 'polypeptide(L)' 'MKLINKGVELDKANDMITGKENTKQDNGYFGIISDNLITRGKGYIDAVIMALARFKKPEIFEE' A
#
# COMPACT_ATOMS: atom_id res chain seq x y z
N MET A 1 14.95 -0.66 0.37
CA MET A 1 15.42 -0.41 -1.01
C MET A 1 16.61 -1.22 -1.48
N LYS A 2 17.61 -1.54 -0.65
CA LYS A 2 18.80 -2.33 -1.10
C LYS A 2 18.44 -3.64 -1.82
N LEU A 3 17.38 -4.34 -1.39
CA LEU A 3 16.90 -5.58 -2.03
C LEU A 3 16.17 -5.30 -3.36
N ILE A 4 15.28 -4.30 -3.37
CA ILE A 4 14.55 -3.90 -4.59
C ILE A 4 15.50 -3.47 -5.70
N ASN A 5 16.53 -2.69 -5.37
CA ASN A 5 17.55 -2.25 -6.32
C ASN A 5 18.41 -3.40 -6.88
N LYS A 6 18.33 -4.59 -6.28
CA LYS A 6 18.96 -5.82 -6.77
C LYS A 6 17.98 -6.72 -7.53
N GLY A 7 16.77 -6.25 -7.84
CA GLY A 7 15.75 -7.00 -8.55
C GLY A 7 14.94 -7.97 -7.69
N VAL A 8 15.03 -7.88 -6.35
CA VAL A 8 14.18 -8.68 -5.47
C VAL A 8 12.75 -8.13 -5.50
N GLU A 9 11.76 -8.98 -5.76
CA GLU A 9 10.34 -8.64 -5.68
C GLU A 9 10.00 -8.07 -4.29
N LEU A 10 9.15 -7.04 -4.25
CA LEU A 10 8.80 -6.33 -3.01
C LEU A 10 8.31 -7.28 -1.91
N ASP A 11 7.41 -8.20 -2.24
CA ASP A 11 6.86 -9.13 -1.25
C ASP A 11 7.93 -10.09 -0.71
N LYS A 12 8.83 -10.58 -1.56
CA LYS A 12 9.98 -11.39 -1.12
C LYS A 12 10.95 -10.57 -0.26
N ALA A 13 11.17 -9.30 -0.58
CA ALA A 13 11.99 -8.41 0.22
C ALA A 13 11.35 -8.13 1.60
N ASN A 14 10.02 -8.05 1.66
CA ASN A 14 9.27 -7.88 2.90
C ASN A 14 9.38 -9.12 3.79
N ASP A 15 9.22 -10.31 3.24
CA ASP A 15 9.41 -11.57 3.98
C ASP A 15 10.85 -11.66 4.56
N MET A 16 11.86 -11.30 3.76
CA MET A 16 13.27 -11.27 4.20
C MET A 16 13.53 -10.28 5.35
N ILE A 17 12.87 -9.12 5.36
CA ILE A 17 13.09 -8.09 6.39
C ILE A 17 12.33 -8.41 7.68
N THR A 18 11.12 -8.92 7.54
CA THR A 18 10.22 -9.18 8.68
C THR A 18 10.43 -10.54 9.32
N GLY A 19 11.13 -11.46 8.65
CA GLY A 19 11.33 -12.83 9.10
C GLY A 19 10.03 -13.65 9.14
N LYS A 20 8.97 -13.17 8.49
CA LYS A 20 7.67 -13.85 8.38
C LYS A 20 7.48 -14.37 6.96
N GLU A 21 6.94 -15.57 6.82
CA GLU A 21 6.45 -16.07 5.53
C GLU A 21 5.01 -15.59 5.28
N ASN A 22 4.64 -15.37 4.02
CA ASN A 22 3.29 -14.96 3.60
C ASN A 22 2.81 -13.59 4.10
N THR A 23 3.69 -12.58 4.15
CA THR A 23 3.26 -11.19 4.42
C THR A 23 2.21 -10.67 3.41
N LYS A 24 2.11 -11.32 2.23
CA LYS A 24 1.06 -11.12 1.21
C LYS A 24 -0.37 -11.26 1.74
N GLN A 25 -0.65 -12.15 2.69
CA GLN A 25 -2.02 -12.45 3.14
C GLN A 25 -2.47 -11.71 4.41
N ASP A 26 -1.54 -11.08 5.14
CA ASP A 26 -1.87 -10.40 6.40
C ASP A 26 -2.27 -8.94 6.13
N ASN A 27 -1.31 -8.01 6.17
CA ASN A 27 -1.57 -6.57 5.96
C ASN A 27 -0.76 -5.95 4.80
N GLY A 28 0.03 -6.77 4.10
CA GLY A 28 0.94 -6.35 3.04
C GLY A 28 1.99 -5.34 3.50
N TYR A 29 2.67 -4.71 2.54
CA TYR A 29 3.69 -3.67 2.82
C TYR A 29 3.16 -2.53 3.68
N PHE A 30 1.89 -2.14 3.49
CA PHE A 30 1.24 -1.08 4.27
C PHE A 30 1.21 -1.40 5.76
N GLY A 31 0.84 -2.63 6.13
CA GLY A 31 0.86 -3.04 7.54
C GLY A 31 2.27 -3.08 8.12
N ILE A 32 3.25 -3.55 7.34
CA ILE A 32 4.65 -3.63 7.79
C ILE A 32 5.20 -2.25 8.14
N ILE A 33 4.96 -1.23 7.30
CA ILE A 33 5.52 0.11 7.51
C ILE A 33 4.70 0.99 8.46
N SER A 34 3.51 0.53 8.86
CA SER A 34 2.59 1.30 9.71
C SER A 34 2.28 0.60 11.04
N ASP A 35 3.05 -0.42 11.42
CA ASP A 35 2.77 -1.24 12.61
C ASP A 35 1.33 -1.78 12.64
N ASN A 36 0.85 -2.23 11.47
CA ASN A 36 -0.52 -2.70 11.21
C ASN A 36 -1.65 -1.69 11.49
N LEU A 37 -1.34 -0.40 11.62
CA LEU A 37 -2.36 0.65 11.72
C LEU A 37 -3.15 0.81 10.41
N ILE A 38 -2.49 0.60 9.27
CA ILE A 38 -3.10 0.67 7.94
C ILE A 38 -2.92 -0.67 7.22
N THR A 39 -4.04 -1.28 6.82
CA THR A 39 -4.01 -2.47 5.96
C THR A 39 -3.95 -2.05 4.50
N ARG A 40 -3.41 -2.92 3.63
CA ARG A 40 -3.39 -2.71 2.17
C ARG A 40 -4.78 -2.37 1.62
N GLY A 41 -5.83 -3.03 2.12
CA GLY A 41 -7.21 -2.78 1.71
C GLY A 41 -7.68 -1.38 2.07
N LYS A 42 -7.51 -0.95 3.33
CA LYS A 42 -7.89 0.40 3.78
C LYS A 42 -7.15 1.48 3.00
N GLY A 43 -5.83 1.34 2.86
CA GLY A 43 -5.00 2.30 2.12
C GLY A 43 -5.45 2.48 0.67
N TYR A 44 -5.80 1.39 -0.02
CA TYR A 44 -6.31 1.48 -1.39
C TYR A 44 -7.75 2.00 -1.48
N ILE A 45 -8.62 1.67 -0.52
CA ILE A 45 -9.98 2.21 -0.48
C ILE A 45 -9.91 3.74 -0.39
N ASP A 46 -9.17 4.28 0.57
CA ASP A 46 -9.06 5.74 0.76
C ASP A 46 -8.44 6.41 -0.48
N ALA A 47 -7.39 5.81 -1.06
CA ALA A 47 -6.75 6.31 -2.27
C ALA A 47 -7.71 6.35 -3.47
N VAL A 48 -8.52 5.31 -3.67
CA VAL A 48 -9.50 5.25 -4.77
C VAL A 48 -10.64 6.25 -4.53
N ILE A 49 -11.12 6.39 -3.29
CA ILE A 49 -12.13 7.41 -2.94
C ILE A 49 -11.62 8.81 -3.28
N MET A 50 -10.37 9.12 -2.91
CA MET A 50 -9.75 10.42 -3.23
C MET A 50 -9.54 10.60 -4.74
N ALA A 51 -9.11 9.56 -5.47
CA ALA A 51 -8.98 9.61 -6.93
C ALA A 51 -10.33 9.89 -7.62
N LEU A 52 -11.44 9.40 -7.06
CA LEU A 52 -12.79 9.60 -7.58
C LEU A 52 -13.44 10.91 -7.13
N ALA A 53 -12.83 11.66 -6.19
CA ALA A 53 -13.41 12.87 -5.63
C ALA A 53 -13.76 13.91 -6.71
N ARG A 54 -12.91 14.03 -7.75
CA ARG A 54 -13.16 14.95 -8.87
C ARG A 54 -14.45 14.66 -9.66
N PHE A 55 -14.87 13.40 -9.74
CA PHE A 55 -16.11 13.02 -10.44
C PHE A 55 -17.33 13.20 -9.53
N LYS A 56 -17.15 13.04 -8.22
CA LYS A 56 -18.22 13.21 -7.22
C LYS A 56 -18.48 14.67 -6.88
N LYS A 57 -17.44 15.51 -6.97
CA LYS A 57 -17.44 16.92 -6.61
C LYS A 57 -16.84 17.78 -7.74
N PRO A 58 -17.39 17.70 -8.97
CA PRO A 58 -16.84 18.45 -10.10
C PRO A 58 -16.78 19.95 -9.83
N GLU A 59 -17.72 20.49 -9.04
CA GLU A 59 -17.79 21.92 -8.69
C GLU A 59 -16.55 22.47 -7.94
N ILE A 60 -15.72 21.58 -7.36
CA ILE A 60 -14.48 21.95 -6.67
C ILE A 60 -13.28 21.97 -7.63
N PHE A 61 -13.37 21.28 -8.77
CA PHE A 61 -12.25 21.03 -9.69
C PHE A 61 -12.43 21.63 -11.08
N GLU A 62 -13.62 22.15 -11.41
CA GLU A 62 -13.92 22.83 -12.66
C GLU A 62 -13.67 24.34 -12.49
N GLU A 63 -12.77 24.90 -13.31
CA GLU A 63 -12.79 26.33 -13.70
C GLU A 63 -13.63 26.51 -14.97
#